data_AF-A0A2E0HQJ8-F1
#
_entry.id   AF-A0A2E0HQJ8-F1
#
_cell.length_a   1.000
_cell.length_b   1.000
_cell.length_c   1.000
_cell.angle_alpha   90.00
_cell.angle_beta   90.00
_cell.angle_gamma   90.00
#
_symmetry.space_group_name_H-M   'P 1'
#
loop_
_entity.id
_entity.type
_entity.pdbx_description
1 polymer ?
#
loop_
_entity_poly.entity_id
_entity_poly.type
_entity_poly.pdbx_seq_one_letter_code
_entity_poly.pdbx_strand_id
1 'polypeptide(L)'
;MEFAQYSLSLIIAFALVRFVTENTQFHLRAKGLWVHHWILAALTMTVVYLMEIDNPIVWGALTGVALEGLRRKNWSIRDSKKK
;
A
#
# COMPACT_ATOMS: atom_id res chain seq x y z
N MET A 1 5.66 -23.78 -3.93
CA MET A 1 6.55 -22.70 -3.43
C MET A 1 5.79 -21.39 -3.19
N GLU A 2 4.46 -21.40 -3.33
CA GLU A 2 3.57 -20.24 -3.19
C GLU A 2 3.80 -19.41 -1.92
N PHE A 3 3.88 -20.06 -0.74
CA PHE A 3 4.14 -19.35 0.51
C PHE A 3 5.48 -18.60 0.51
N ALA A 4 6.52 -19.18 -0.09
CA ALA A 4 7.82 -18.52 -0.19
C ALA A 4 7.77 -17.32 -1.14
N GLN A 5 7.08 -17.45 -2.28
CA GLN A 5 6.88 -16.36 -3.23
C GLN A 5 6.06 -15.21 -2.64
N TYR A 6 4.97 -15.53 -1.93
CA TYR A 6 4.17 -14.57 -1.17
C TYR A 6 5.02 -13.84 -0.12
N SER A 7 5.79 -14.60 0.68
CA SER A 7 6.60 -14.03 1.76
C SER A 7 7.70 -13.10 1.22
N LEU A 8 8.42 -13.52 0.18
CA LEU A 8 9.48 -12.71 -0.44
C LEU A 8 8.92 -11.46 -1.10
N SER A 9 7.83 -11.59 -1.87
CA SER A 9 7.20 -10.44 -2.52
C SER A 9 6.65 -9.43 -1.51
N LEU A 10 6.08 -9.90 -0.39
CA LEU A 10 5.64 -9.04 0.72
C LEU A 10 6.80 -8.24 1.30
N ILE A 11 7.90 -8.90 1.66
CA ILE A 11 9.07 -8.24 2.26
C ILE A 11 9.67 -7.23 1.29
N ILE A 12 9.85 -7.62 0.02
CA ILE A 12 10.42 -6.76 -1.02
C ILE A 12 9.52 -5.54 -1.26
N ALA A 13 8.22 -5.74 -1.45
CA ALA A 13 7.29 -4.65 -1.69
C ALA A 13 7.22 -3.69 -0.49
N PHE A 14 7.13 -4.22 0.74
CA PHE A 14 7.17 -3.40 1.95
C PHE A 14 8.44 -2.55 2.02
N ALA A 15 9.61 -3.17 1.83
CA ALA A 15 10.89 -2.46 1.88
C ALA A 15 11.01 -1.39 0.79
N LEU A 16 10.59 -1.70 -0.43
CA LEU A 16 10.62 -0.76 -1.56
C LEU A 16 9.66 0.40 -1.35
N VAL A 17 8.40 0.14 -0.97
CA VAL A 17 7.42 1.20 -0.70
C VAL A 17 7.91 2.08 0.44
N ARG A 18 8.50 1.50 1.49
CA ARG A 18 9.10 2.26 2.58
C ARG A 18 10.25 3.14 2.10
N PHE A 19 11.17 2.57 1.32
CA PHE A 19 12.28 3.31 0.74
C PHE A 19 11.77 4.48 -0.10
N VAL A 20 10.79 4.26 -0.98
CA VAL A 20 10.20 5.31 -1.80
C VAL A 20 9.52 6.36 -0.92
N THR A 21 8.62 5.97 -0.03
CA THR A 21 7.81 6.90 0.79
C THR A 21 8.62 7.69 1.82
N GLU A 22 9.76 7.18 2.29
CA GLU A 22 10.66 7.91 3.20
C GLU A 22 11.62 8.85 2.43
N ASN A 23 12.07 8.47 1.22
CA ASN A 23 13.01 9.27 0.43
C ASN A 23 12.34 10.25 -0.54
N THR A 24 11.08 10.02 -0.88
CA THR A 24 10.30 10.94 -1.71
C THR A 24 9.28 11.66 -0.84
N GLN A 25 9.15 12.97 -1.03
CA GLN A 25 8.06 13.77 -0.46
C GLN A 25 6.74 13.46 -1.19
N PHE A 26 6.41 12.17 -1.34
CA PHE A 26 5.27 11.66 -2.09
C PHE A 26 3.97 11.92 -1.32
N HIS A 27 3.58 13.19 -1.27
CA HIS A 27 2.25 13.59 -0.89
C HIS A 27 1.39 13.52 -2.15
N LEU A 28 0.67 12.41 -2.37
CA LEU A 28 -0.41 12.33 -3.36
C LEU A 28 -1.54 13.27 -2.92
N ARG A 29 -1.34 14.58 -3.12
CA ARG A 29 -2.31 15.64 -2.86
C ARG A 29 -3.29 15.74 -4.02
N ALA A 30 -4.29 14.87 -4.04
CA ALA A 30 -5.45 15.10 -4.88
C ALA A 30 -6.39 16.07 -4.15
N LYS A 31 -6.37 17.37 -4.50
CA LYS A 31 -7.36 18.38 -4.03
C LYS A 31 -7.62 18.41 -2.51
N GLY A 32 -6.60 18.24 -1.67
CA GLY A 32 -6.72 18.28 -0.20
C GLY A 32 -7.08 16.94 0.48
N LEU A 33 -7.16 15.85 -0.29
CA LEU A 33 -7.26 14.48 0.21
C LEU A 33 -5.86 13.86 0.33
N TRP A 34 -5.54 13.37 1.52
CA TRP A 34 -4.38 12.51 1.78
C TRP A 34 -4.80 11.06 1.55
N VAL A 35 -4.77 10.62 0.29
CA VAL A 35 -5.02 9.22 -0.03
C VAL A 35 -3.79 8.42 0.40
N HIS A 36 -3.96 7.66 1.48
CA HIS A 36 -2.93 6.73 1.92
C HIS A 36 -2.86 5.56 0.95
N HIS A 37 -1.64 5.17 0.58
CA HIS A 37 -1.43 4.07 -0.37
C HIS A 37 -1.96 2.73 0.14
N TRP A 38 -2.19 2.55 1.45
CA TRP A 38 -2.88 1.35 1.97
C TRP A 38 -4.34 1.25 1.50
N ILE A 39 -5.04 2.38 1.32
CA ILE A 39 -6.41 2.40 0.80
C ILE A 39 -6.40 1.97 -0.67
N LEU A 40 -5.44 2.48 -1.44
CA LEU A 40 -5.28 2.09 -2.83
C LEU A 40 -4.90 0.61 -2.97
N ALA A 41 -4.03 0.11 -2.10
CA ALA A 41 -3.68 -1.31 -2.04
C ALA A 41 -4.92 -2.15 -1.72
N ALA A 42 -5.72 -1.78 -0.72
CA ALA A 42 -6.95 -2.49 -0.38
C ALA A 42 -7.96 -2.51 -1.54
N LEU A 43 -8.18 -1.37 -2.20
CA LEU A 43 -9.04 -1.30 -3.39
C LEU A 43 -8.53 -2.19 -4.53
N THR A 44 -7.22 -2.16 -4.76
CA THR A 44 -6.59 -3.01 -5.79
C THR A 44 -6.75 -4.49 -5.44
N MET A 45 -6.56 -4.86 -4.17
CA MET A 45 -6.80 -6.23 -3.68
C MET A 45 -8.26 -6.66 -3.88
N THR A 46 -9.23 -5.77 -3.68
CA THR A 46 -10.65 -6.06 -3.98
C THR A 46 -10.85 -6.36 -5.47
N VAL A 47 -10.26 -5.56 -6.38
CA VAL A 47 -10.36 -5.81 -7.82
C VAL A 47 -9.70 -7.15 -8.20
N VAL A 48 -8.50 -7.39 -7.69
CA VAL A 48 -7.73 -8.64 -7.91
C VAL A 48 -8.53 -9.86 -7.42
N TYR A 49 -9.20 -9.74 -6.27
CA TYR A 49 -10.08 -10.76 -5.74
C TYR A 49 -11.28 -11.04 -6.65
N LEU A 50 -11.97 -9.99 -7.12
CA LEU A 50 -13.12 -10.12 -8.03
C LEU A 50 -12.74 -10.68 -9.40
N MET A 51 -11.47 -10.57 -9.80
CA MET A 51 -10.92 -11.14 -11.02
C MET A 51 -10.36 -12.55 -10.85
N GLU A 52 -10.49 -13.15 -9.66
CA GLU A 52 -10.01 -14.51 -9.34
C GLU A 52 -8.51 -14.70 -9.64
N ILE A 53 -7.71 -13.66 -9.37
CA ILE A 53 -6.25 -13.73 -9.57
C ILE A 53 -5.61 -14.35 -8.33
N ASP A 54 -5.15 -15.59 -8.45
CA ASP A 54 -4.55 -16.35 -7.35
C ASP A 54 -3.01 -16.24 -7.24
N ASN A 55 -2.39 -15.31 -7.97
CA ASN A 55 -0.93 -15.22 -8.00
C ASN A 55 -0.34 -14.76 -6.65
N PRO A 56 0.48 -15.59 -5.96
CA PRO A 56 0.98 -15.27 -4.62
C PRO A 56 1.92 -14.06 -4.59
N ILE A 57 2.61 -13.76 -5.69
CA ILE A 57 3.49 -12.58 -5.80
C ILE A 57 2.65 -11.31 -5.81
N VAL A 58 1.53 -11.31 -6.53
CA VAL A 58 0.59 -10.17 -6.57
C VAL A 58 0.01 -9.92 -5.18
N TRP A 59 -0.46 -10.97 -4.51
CA TRP A 59 -1.00 -10.88 -3.16
C TRP A 59 0.04 -10.43 -2.13
N GLY A 60 1.26 -10.99 -2.18
CA GLY A 60 2.33 -10.61 -1.27
C GLY A 60 2.75 -9.15 -1.49
N ALA A 61 2.92 -8.73 -2.75
CA ALA A 61 3.27 -7.35 -3.08
C ALA A 61 2.22 -6.34 -2.59
N LEU A 62 0.94 -6.57 -2.88
CA LEU A 62 -0.15 -5.71 -2.43
C LEU A 62 -0.26 -5.66 -0.90
N THR A 63 -0.06 -6.81 -0.24
CA THR A 63 -0.03 -6.87 1.22
C THR A 63 1.13 -6.06 1.79
N GLY A 64 2.33 -6.16 1.20
CA GLY A 64 3.49 -5.36 1.61
C GLY A 64 3.24 -3.85 1.49
N VAL A 65 2.61 -3.41 0.39
CA VAL A 65 2.20 -2.01 0.19
C VAL A 65 1.19 -1.58 1.26
N ALA A 66 0.16 -2.40 1.52
CA ALA A 66 -0.85 -2.09 2.52
C ALA A 66 -0.25 -1.95 3.93
N LEU A 67 0.64 -2.86 4.32
CA LEU A 67 1.28 -2.85 5.63
C LEU A 67 2.16 -1.62 5.86
N GLU A 68 2.88 -1.14 4.84
CA GLU A 68 3.67 0.10 4.97
C GLU A 68 2.74 1.28 5.30
N GLY A 69 1.62 1.39 4.60
CA GLY A 69 0.69 2.49 4.79
C GLY A 69 -0.07 2.41 6.11
N LEU A 70 -0.45 1.21 6.55
CA LEU A 70 -1.13 1.00 7.85
C LEU A 70 -0.22 1.36 9.03
N ARG A 71 1.11 1.20 8.90
CA ARG A 71 2.09 1.59 9.94
C ARG A 71 2.09 3.09 10.25
N ARG A 72 1.67 3.94 9.30
CA ARG A 72 1.76 5.40 9.45
C ARG A 72 0.77 5.89 10.51
N LYS A 73 1.20 6.80 11.39
CA LYS A 73 0.42 7.24 12.56
C LYS A 73 -0.83 8.08 12.23
N ASN A 74 -0.86 8.75 11.08
CA ASN A 74 -1.91 9.69 10.75
C ASN A 74 -2.76 9.16 9.59
N TRP A 75 -3.84 8.44 9.89
CA TRP A 75 -4.74 7.91 8.86
C TRP A 75 -5.76 8.94 8.36
N SER A 76 -5.64 10.21 8.77
CA SER A 76 -6.58 11.24 8.34
C SER A 76 -6.51 11.42 6.82
N ILE A 77 -7.61 11.09 6.16
CA ILE A 77 -7.82 11.27 4.72
C ILE A 77 -7.95 12.78 4.38
N ARG A 78 -8.24 13.61 5.39
CA ARG A 78 -8.47 15.04 5.25
C ARG A 78 -7.31 15.81 5.87
N ASP A 79 -6.70 16.71 5.09
CA ASP A 79 -5.66 17.62 5.60
C ASP A 79 -6.31 18.54 6.64
N SER A 80 -6.16 18.21 7.93
CA SER A 80 -6.61 19.06 9.03
C SER A 80 -5.64 20.23 9.21
N LYS A 81 -5.49 21.06 8.18
CA LYS A 81 -5.16 22.47 8.39
C LYS A 81 -6.47 23.25 8.42
N LYS A 82 -7.24 23.10 9.50
CA LYS A 82 -8.07 24.21 9.95
C LYS A 82 -7.09 25.21 10.59
N LYS A 83 -6.88 26.32 9.90
CA LYS A 83 -6.42 27.58 10.51
C LYS A 83 -7.31 27.93 11.69
#